data_AF-A0A1C7D6Q1-F1
#
_entry.id   AF-A0A1C7D6Q1-F1
#
_cell.length_a   1.000
_cell.length_b   1.000
_cell.length_c   1.000
_cell.angle_alpha   90.00
_cell.angle_beta   90.00
_cell.angle_gamma   90.00
#
_symmetry.space_group_name_H-M   'P 1'
#
loop_
_entity.id
_entity.type
_entity.pdbx_description
1 polymer ?
#
loop_
_entity_poly.entity_id
_entity_poly.type
_entity_poly.pdbx_seq_one_letter_code
_entity_poly.pdbx_strand_id
1 'polypeptide(L)'
;MASIPDYIGSALYAGCALVALLPVWDKVRQGHPRKAGWLMVAAFLLALVPLRLLGAEELARDSLRAIVQTDYDYSARGALQGPIAAALLALATLVAGFMVLWRGMDLRRPVNLAIAGVFCMAGLWTLRILSFHPLDRIFYSGVAGLRFHYLLELACLGAVIAGVFLYFRKPKPRRGERRYR
;
A
#
# COMPACT_ATOMS: atom_id res chain seq x y z
N MET A 1 16.26 7.27 14.89
CA MET A 1 17.23 6.72 13.92
C MET A 1 16.56 5.52 13.25
N ALA A 2 16.54 5.46 11.92
CA ALA A 2 15.91 4.35 11.20
C ALA A 2 16.61 3.02 11.52
N SER A 3 15.85 1.96 11.72
CA SER A 3 16.39 0.63 12.02
C SER A 3 16.82 -0.09 10.73
N ILE A 4 17.71 -1.10 10.82
CA ILE A 4 18.13 -1.91 9.65
C ILE A 4 16.92 -2.43 8.83
N PRO A 5 15.84 -2.93 9.46
CA PRO A 5 14.61 -3.31 8.74
C PRO A 5 13.95 -2.18 7.94
N ASP A 6 14.08 -0.92 8.38
CA ASP A 6 13.48 0.24 7.70
C ASP A 6 14.21 0.60 6.42
N TYR A 7 15.54 0.45 6.42
CA TYR A 7 16.34 0.59 5.20
C TYR A 7 16.02 -0.50 4.19
N ILE A 8 15.91 -1.76 4.64
CA ILE A 8 15.57 -2.90 3.77
C ILE A 8 14.17 -2.69 3.17
N GLY A 9 13.17 -2.36 3.99
CA GLY A 9 11.81 -2.10 3.50
C GLY A 9 11.74 -0.93 2.53
N SER A 10 12.44 0.16 2.83
CA SER A 10 12.53 1.33 1.94
C SER A 10 13.19 0.99 0.60
N ALA A 11 14.25 0.18 0.61
CA ALA A 11 14.90 -0.31 -0.60
C ALA A 11 13.98 -1.21 -1.44
N LEU A 12 13.20 -2.09 -0.79
CA LEU A 12 12.20 -2.92 -1.47
C LEU A 12 11.09 -2.07 -2.11
N TYR A 13 10.60 -1.04 -1.40
CA TYR A 13 9.61 -0.11 -1.94
C TYR A 13 10.14 0.67 -3.14
N ALA A 14 11.37 1.21 -3.03
CA ALA A 14 12.03 1.91 -4.12
C ALA A 14 12.24 0.99 -5.34
N GLY A 15 12.74 -0.23 -5.12
CA GLY A 15 12.93 -1.23 -6.17
C GLY A 15 11.62 -1.59 -6.88
N CYS A 16 10.55 -1.86 -6.12
CA CYS A 16 9.23 -2.14 -6.68
C CYS A 16 8.65 -0.94 -7.43
N ALA A 17 8.88 0.29 -6.95
CA ALA A 17 8.47 1.50 -7.64
C ALA A 17 9.17 1.64 -9.00
N LEU A 18 10.48 1.40 -9.06
CA LEU A 18 11.25 1.40 -10.32
C LEU A 18 10.71 0.35 -11.31
N VAL A 19 10.40 -0.85 -10.82
CA VAL A 19 9.80 -1.92 -11.65
C VAL A 19 8.41 -1.50 -12.16
N ALA A 20 7.59 -0.85 -11.32
CA ALA A 20 6.28 -0.33 -11.71
C ALA A 20 6.33 0.84 -12.71
N LEU A 21 7.48 1.53 -12.85
CA LEU A 21 7.69 2.54 -13.89
C LEU A 21 7.95 1.93 -15.28
N LEU A 22 8.37 0.66 -15.38
CA LEU A 22 8.64 0.02 -16.68
C LEU A 22 7.40 -0.01 -17.60
N PRO A 23 6.19 -0.41 -17.13
CA PRO A 23 4.96 -0.30 -17.93
C PRO A 23 4.58 1.14 -18.27
N VAL A 24 4.90 2.12 -17.41
CA VAL A 24 4.65 3.55 -17.70
C VAL A 24 5.49 3.98 -18.89
N TRP A 25 6.80 3.71 -18.86
CA TRP A 25 7.73 4.04 -19.94
C TRP A 25 7.33 3.40 -21.27
N ASP A 26 6.98 2.11 -21.25
CA ASP A 26 6.50 1.37 -22.42
C ASP A 26 5.23 2.00 -23.03
N LYS A 27 4.28 2.44 -22.18
CA LYS A 27 3.02 3.07 -22.61
C LYS A 27 3.22 4.49 -23.12
N VAL A 28 4.13 5.27 -22.52
CA VAL A 28 4.48 6.62 -22.99
C VAL A 28 5.07 6.53 -24.40
N ARG A 29 5.98 5.59 -24.65
CA ARG A 29 6.51 5.33 -26.01
C ARG A 29 5.44 4.91 -27.01
N GLN A 30 4.38 4.24 -26.56
CA GLN A 30 3.28 3.79 -27.42
C GLN A 30 2.15 4.83 -27.58
N GLY A 31 2.23 5.98 -26.90
CA GLY A 31 1.17 7.01 -26.92
C GLY A 31 -0.15 6.53 -26.29
N HIS A 32 -0.12 5.51 -25.41
CA HIS A 32 -1.35 4.92 -24.88
C HIS A 32 -1.95 5.79 -23.77
N PRO A 33 -3.23 6.18 -23.81
CA PRO A 33 -3.83 7.10 -22.84
C PRO A 33 -3.93 6.51 -21.42
N ARG A 34 -3.98 5.18 -21.29
CA ARG A 34 -4.15 4.50 -19.99
C ARG A 34 -2.82 4.23 -19.28
N LYS A 35 -2.07 5.31 -18.97
CA LYS A 35 -0.84 5.27 -18.15
C LYS A 35 -1.07 5.58 -16.66
N ALA A 36 -2.20 6.23 -16.34
CA ALA A 36 -2.51 6.74 -15.00
C ALA A 36 -2.45 5.67 -13.90
N GLY A 37 -2.96 4.45 -14.14
CA GLY A 37 -2.96 3.39 -13.11
C GLY A 37 -1.56 2.94 -12.69
N TRP A 38 -0.63 2.77 -13.64
CA TRP A 38 0.75 2.42 -13.32
C TRP A 38 1.51 3.57 -12.67
N LEU A 39 1.22 4.81 -13.10
CA LEU A 39 1.79 6.00 -12.48
C LEU A 39 1.34 6.14 -11.02
N MET A 40 0.05 5.89 -10.75
CA MET A 40 -0.50 5.90 -9.38
C MET A 40 0.18 4.85 -8.50
N VAL A 41 0.38 3.62 -9.01
CA VAL A 41 1.09 2.55 -8.27
C VAL A 41 2.53 2.97 -7.95
N ALA A 42 3.27 3.47 -8.94
CA ALA A 42 4.65 3.91 -8.76
C ALA A 42 4.76 5.11 -7.80
N ALA A 43 3.87 6.10 -7.95
CA ALA A 43 3.81 7.28 -7.09
C ALA A 43 3.50 6.91 -5.63
N PHE A 44 2.55 5.98 -5.42
CA PHE A 44 2.22 5.50 -4.09
C PHE A 44 3.42 4.80 -3.42
N LEU A 45 4.07 3.88 -4.12
CA LEU A 45 5.26 3.18 -3.60
C LEU A 45 6.42 4.15 -3.31
N LEU A 46 6.64 5.14 -4.18
CA LEU A 46 7.64 6.20 -3.94
C LEU A 46 7.31 7.05 -2.73
N ALA A 47 6.04 7.39 -2.50
CA ALA A 47 5.61 8.15 -1.33
C ALA A 47 5.83 7.39 -0.02
N LEU A 48 5.75 6.05 -0.03
CA LEU A 48 6.02 5.22 1.14
C LEU A 48 7.50 5.19 1.55
N VAL A 49 8.43 5.41 0.62
CA VAL A 49 9.88 5.43 0.91
C VAL A 49 10.25 6.48 1.97
N PRO A 50 9.99 7.79 1.76
CA PRO A 50 10.31 8.80 2.77
C PRO A 50 9.49 8.60 4.05
N LEU A 51 8.21 8.19 3.95
CA LEU A 51 7.37 7.93 5.13
C LEU A 51 7.98 6.85 6.03
N ARG A 52 8.55 5.80 5.44
CA ARG A 52 9.23 4.75 6.19
C ARG A 52 10.57 5.20 6.75
N LEU A 53 11.38 5.91 5.97
CA LEU A 53 12.68 6.42 6.43
C LEU A 53 12.55 7.41 7.59
N LEU A 54 11.47 8.20 7.59
CA LEU A 54 11.15 9.14 8.66
C LEU A 54 10.57 8.46 9.91
N GLY A 55 10.29 7.15 9.86
CA GLY A 55 9.60 6.45 10.94
C GLY A 55 8.21 7.04 11.21
N ALA A 56 7.52 7.50 10.15
CA ALA A 56 6.22 8.16 10.29
C ALA A 56 5.17 7.24 10.92
N GLU A 57 5.33 5.92 10.77
CA GLU A 57 4.49 4.92 11.44
C GLU A 57 4.68 4.95 12.97
N GLU A 58 5.91 4.78 13.45
CA GLU A 58 6.23 4.91 14.88
C GLU A 58 5.79 6.26 15.44
N LEU A 59 6.06 7.36 14.73
CA LEU A 59 5.68 8.70 15.18
C LEU A 59 4.16 8.86 15.30
N ALA A 60 3.40 8.36 14.32
CA ALA A 60 1.94 8.40 14.36
C ALA A 60 1.38 7.51 15.47
N ARG A 61 1.95 6.31 15.66
CA ARG A 61 1.54 5.36 16.71
C ARG A 61 1.84 5.92 18.11
N ASP A 62 3.02 6.48 18.31
CA ASP A 62 3.43 7.05 19.60
C ASP A 62 2.59 8.28 19.94
N SER A 63 2.28 9.12 18.94
CA SER A 63 1.34 10.24 19.11
C SER A 63 -0.05 9.76 19.51
N LEU A 64 -0.56 8.71 18.86
CA LEU A 64 -1.85 8.10 19.23
C LEU A 64 -1.82 7.54 20.66
N ARG A 65 -0.73 6.86 21.04
CA ARG A 65 -0.58 6.26 22.37
C ARG A 65 -0.44 7.31 23.46
N ALA A 66 0.26 8.41 23.19
CA ALA A 66 0.38 9.53 24.13
C ALA A 66 -0.99 10.13 24.43
N ILE A 67 -1.82 10.36 23.41
CA ILE A 67 -3.20 10.85 23.56
C ILE A 67 -4.04 9.88 24.41
N VAL A 68 -3.88 8.57 24.21
CA VAL A 68 -4.63 7.56 24.98
C VAL A 68 -4.19 7.46 26.44
N GLN A 69 -2.92 7.73 26.74
CA GLN A 69 -2.38 7.63 28.11
C GLN A 69 -2.67 8.86 28.98
N THR A 70 -2.81 10.05 28.38
CA THR A 70 -3.15 11.28 29.11
C THR A 70 -4.60 11.36 29.55
N ASP A 71 -5.49 10.54 28.97
CA ASP A 71 -6.95 10.66 29.10
C ASP A 71 -7.57 9.72 30.15
N TYR A 72 -6.85 9.41 31.24
CA TYR A 72 -7.46 8.76 32.42
C TYR A 72 -8.49 9.65 33.14
N ASP A 73 -8.61 10.93 32.75
CA ASP A 73 -9.65 11.84 33.21
C ASP A 73 -10.87 11.80 32.26
N TYR A 74 -12.02 11.38 32.81
CA TYR A 74 -13.26 11.05 32.08
C TYR A 74 -13.88 12.19 31.23
N SER A 75 -13.35 13.42 31.31
CA SER A 75 -13.84 14.63 30.62
C SER A 75 -13.30 14.79 29.18
N ALA A 76 -12.27 14.03 28.77
CA ALA A 76 -11.58 14.19 27.48
C ALA A 76 -12.15 13.34 26.31
N ARG A 77 -13.35 12.77 26.44
CA ARG A 77 -13.94 11.85 25.42
C ARG A 77 -13.98 12.44 24.00
N GLY A 78 -14.11 13.76 23.85
CA GLY A 78 -14.11 14.43 22.54
C GLY A 78 -12.73 14.49 21.88
N ALA A 79 -11.65 14.55 22.67
CA ALA A 79 -10.28 14.65 22.15
C ALA A 79 -9.78 13.32 21.55
N LEU A 80 -10.15 12.19 22.17
CA LEU A 80 -9.84 10.84 21.67
C LEU A 80 -10.68 10.42 20.46
N GLN A 81 -11.93 10.89 20.37
CA GLN A 81 -12.82 10.55 19.27
C GLN A 81 -12.31 11.10 17.93
N GLY A 82 -11.67 12.28 17.92
CA GLY A 82 -11.15 12.89 16.68
C GLY A 82 -10.13 12.02 15.94
N PRO A 83 -8.99 11.65 16.55
CA PRO A 83 -7.96 10.82 15.92
C PRO A 83 -8.45 9.41 15.58
N ILE A 84 -9.23 8.78 16.48
CA ILE A 84 -9.77 7.43 16.26
C ILE A 84 -10.80 7.45 15.13
N ALA A 85 -11.71 8.43 15.10
CA ALA A 85 -12.67 8.58 14.03
C ALA A 85 -11.98 8.90 12.70
N ALA A 86 -10.97 9.78 12.68
CA ALA A 86 -10.21 10.10 11.47
C ALA A 86 -9.52 8.85 10.89
N ALA A 87 -8.92 8.03 11.74
CA ALA A 87 -8.23 6.81 11.32
C ALA A 87 -9.20 5.69 10.92
N LEU A 88 -10.32 5.51 11.62
CA LEU A 88 -11.40 4.62 11.20
C LEU A 88 -12.05 5.08 9.89
N LEU A 89 -12.23 6.38 9.70
CA LEU A 89 -12.73 6.97 8.46
C LEU A 89 -11.73 6.72 7.32
N ALA A 90 -10.43 6.92 7.54
CA ALA A 90 -9.39 6.63 6.56
C ALA A 90 -9.40 5.14 6.16
N LEU A 91 -9.48 4.23 7.14
CA LEU A 91 -9.59 2.80 6.90
C LEU A 91 -10.88 2.44 6.15
N ALA A 92 -12.03 2.97 6.57
CA ALA A 92 -13.31 2.75 5.93
C ALA A 92 -13.33 3.28 4.49
N THR A 93 -12.69 4.41 4.23
CA THR A 93 -12.57 5.00 2.88
C THR A 93 -11.65 4.16 2.01
N LEU A 94 -10.55 3.63 2.55
CA LEU A 94 -9.66 2.69 1.86
C LEU A 94 -10.36 1.38 1.53
N VAL A 95 -11.11 0.81 2.47
CA VAL A 95 -11.86 -0.45 2.29
C VAL A 95 -13.03 -0.25 1.33
N ALA A 96 -13.79 0.84 1.45
CA ALA A 96 -14.88 1.16 0.53
C ALA A 96 -14.35 1.43 -0.88
N GLY A 97 -13.27 2.20 -1.01
CA GLY A 97 -12.57 2.43 -2.28
C GLY A 97 -12.08 1.11 -2.89
N PHE A 98 -11.46 0.25 -2.09
CA PHE A 98 -11.05 -1.08 -2.51
C PHE A 98 -12.24 -1.94 -2.94
N MET A 99 -13.35 -1.98 -2.19
CA MET A 99 -14.54 -2.79 -2.52
C MET A 99 -15.24 -2.32 -3.81
N VAL A 100 -15.37 -1.00 -4.00
CA VAL A 100 -15.94 -0.39 -5.21
C VAL A 100 -15.07 -0.72 -6.41
N LEU A 101 -13.76 -0.56 -6.26
CA LEU A 101 -12.79 -0.95 -7.27
C LEU A 101 -12.85 -2.46 -7.53
N TRP A 102 -12.89 -3.29 -6.49
CA TRP A 102 -12.84 -4.75 -6.59
C TRP A 102 -14.05 -5.35 -7.30
N ARG A 103 -15.26 -4.80 -7.07
CA ARG A 103 -16.47 -5.22 -7.79
C ARG A 103 -16.43 -4.91 -9.29
N GLY A 104 -15.72 -3.87 -9.71
CA GLY A 104 -15.56 -3.49 -11.12
C GLY A 104 -14.24 -3.94 -11.76
N MET A 105 -13.31 -4.49 -10.97
CA MET A 105 -11.96 -4.81 -11.44
C MET A 105 -11.88 -6.23 -11.97
N ASP A 106 -11.66 -6.34 -13.28
CA ASP A 106 -11.11 -7.56 -13.86
C ASP A 106 -9.65 -7.73 -13.39
N LEU A 107 -9.42 -8.57 -12.38
CA LEU A 107 -8.09 -8.88 -11.85
C LEU A 107 -7.19 -9.59 -12.89
N ARG A 108 -7.75 -10.08 -14.01
CA ARG A 108 -6.96 -10.58 -15.15
C ARG A 108 -6.24 -9.44 -15.88
N ARG A 109 -6.59 -8.18 -15.60
CA ARG A 109 -5.85 -7.01 -16.07
C ARG A 109 -4.62 -6.79 -15.17
N PRO A 110 -3.41 -6.79 -15.74
CA PRO A 110 -2.18 -6.72 -14.94
C PRO A 110 -2.08 -5.47 -14.05
N VAL A 111 -2.58 -4.33 -14.53
CA VAL A 111 -2.61 -3.07 -13.75
C VAL A 111 -3.56 -3.15 -12.56
N ASN A 112 -4.67 -3.89 -12.68
CA ASN A 112 -5.64 -4.02 -11.61
C ASN A 112 -5.07 -4.84 -10.45
N LEU A 113 -4.33 -5.90 -10.74
CA LEU A 113 -3.64 -6.68 -9.72
C LEU A 113 -2.62 -5.83 -8.93
N ALA A 114 -1.84 -5.00 -9.63
CA ALA A 114 -0.89 -4.10 -8.98
C ALA A 114 -1.59 -3.03 -8.11
N ILE A 115 -2.71 -2.49 -8.59
CA ILE A 115 -3.54 -1.56 -7.81
C ILE A 115 -4.08 -2.24 -6.54
N ALA A 116 -4.58 -3.47 -6.66
CA ALA A 116 -5.06 -4.24 -5.50
C ALA A 116 -3.95 -4.45 -4.46
N GLY A 117 -2.72 -4.76 -4.91
CA GLY A 117 -1.55 -4.86 -4.03
C GLY A 117 -1.26 -3.55 -3.28
N VAL A 118 -1.30 -2.41 -3.97
CA VAL A 118 -1.12 -1.09 -3.35
C VAL A 118 -2.22 -0.76 -2.33
N PHE A 119 -3.49 -1.00 -2.65
CA PHE A 119 -4.58 -0.75 -1.70
C PHE A 119 -4.49 -1.66 -0.47
N CYS A 120 -4.12 -2.93 -0.67
CA CYS A 120 -3.88 -3.85 0.44
C CYS A 120 -2.74 -3.32 1.31
N MET A 121 -1.65 -2.83 0.71
CA MET A 121 -0.54 -2.26 1.45
C MET A 121 -0.91 -0.98 2.21
N ALA A 122 -1.73 -0.12 1.62
CA ALA A 122 -2.28 1.05 2.31
C ALA A 122 -3.10 0.64 3.54
N GLY A 123 -3.98 -0.37 3.40
CA GLY A 123 -4.75 -0.91 4.51
C GLY A 123 -3.88 -1.50 5.61
N LEU A 124 -2.81 -2.21 5.26
CA LEU A 124 -1.83 -2.70 6.24
C LEU A 124 -1.13 -1.57 6.98
N TRP A 125 -0.73 -0.51 6.27
CA TRP A 125 -0.12 0.68 6.86
C TRP A 125 -1.07 1.36 7.86
N THR A 126 -2.32 1.56 7.46
CA THR A 126 -3.35 2.13 8.35
C THR A 126 -3.57 1.25 9.58
N LEU A 127 -3.68 -0.07 9.39
CA LEU A 127 -3.87 -1.02 10.49
C LEU A 127 -2.67 -1.04 11.44
N ARG A 128 -1.44 -0.85 10.93
CA ARG A 128 -0.23 -0.73 11.74
C ARG A 128 -0.22 0.55 12.57
N ILE A 129 -0.68 1.68 12.02
CA ILE A 129 -0.82 2.93 12.79
C ILE A 129 -1.91 2.79 13.86
N LEU A 130 -3.03 2.16 13.50
CA LEU A 130 -4.18 1.91 14.37
C LEU A 130 -4.00 0.78 15.37
N SER A 131 -2.90 0.04 15.32
CA SER A 131 -2.75 -1.20 16.08
C SER A 131 -2.82 -0.90 17.58
N PHE A 132 -3.97 -1.25 18.17
CA PHE A 132 -4.18 -1.30 19.61
C PHE A 132 -3.82 -2.69 20.14
N HIS A 133 -3.63 -2.77 21.47
CA HIS A 133 -3.03 -3.87 22.23
C HIS A 133 -3.34 -5.33 21.80
N PRO A 134 -4.54 -5.70 21.28
CA PRO A 134 -4.82 -7.05 20.80
C PRO A 134 -4.25 -7.37 19.40
N LEU A 135 -4.28 -6.41 18.48
CA LEU A 135 -3.76 -6.59 17.11
C LEU A 135 -2.24 -6.66 17.12
N ASP A 136 -1.59 -5.93 18.02
CA ASP A 136 -0.14 -6.01 18.23
C ASP A 136 0.31 -7.45 18.52
N ARG A 137 -0.44 -8.22 19.31
CA ARG A 137 -0.07 -9.62 19.58
C ARG A 137 -0.06 -10.46 18.31
N ILE A 138 -0.97 -10.20 17.36
CA ILE A 138 -1.03 -10.95 16.09
C ILE A 138 0.07 -10.45 15.14
N PHE A 139 0.26 -9.14 15.02
CA PHE A 139 1.28 -8.55 14.15
C PHE A 139 2.71 -8.80 14.59
N TYR A 140 2.93 -8.91 15.91
CA TYR A 140 4.21 -9.24 16.51
C TYR A 140 4.33 -10.73 16.88
N SER A 141 3.27 -11.54 16.80
CA SER A 141 3.39 -13.00 16.81
C SER A 141 4.12 -13.42 15.54
N GLY A 142 5.33 -13.96 15.71
CA GLY A 142 6.13 -14.45 14.61
C GLY A 142 5.92 -15.94 14.41
N VAL A 143 5.69 -16.36 13.17
CA VAL A 143 5.89 -17.75 12.76
C VAL A 143 7.31 -17.85 12.23
N ALA A 144 8.15 -18.70 12.83
CA ALA A 144 9.54 -18.93 12.43
C ALA A 144 10.45 -17.68 12.41
N GLY A 145 10.28 -16.75 13.36
CA GLY A 145 11.14 -15.56 13.49
C GLY A 145 10.82 -14.41 12.52
N LEU A 146 9.91 -14.61 11.56
CA LEU A 146 9.37 -13.53 10.73
C LEU A 146 8.07 -12.97 11.34
N ARG A 147 8.02 -11.65 11.54
CA ARG A 147 6.80 -10.97 11.98
C ARG A 147 5.76 -10.97 10.87
N PHE A 148 4.50 -11.24 11.22
CA PHE A 148 3.41 -11.42 10.25
C PHE A 148 3.21 -10.22 9.32
N HIS A 149 3.47 -9.01 9.81
CA HIS A 149 3.40 -7.80 8.97
C HIS A 149 4.38 -7.81 7.80
N TYR A 150 5.60 -8.35 7.96
CA TYR A 150 6.57 -8.44 6.87
C TYR A 150 6.11 -9.41 5.78
N LEU A 151 5.46 -10.50 6.17
CA LEU A 151 4.92 -11.47 5.21
C LEU A 151 3.80 -10.85 4.37
N LEU A 152 2.88 -10.12 5.02
CA LEU A 152 1.80 -9.42 4.33
C LEU A 152 2.33 -8.31 3.42
N GLU A 153 3.32 -7.55 3.87
CA GLU A 153 4.01 -6.54 3.07
C GLU A 153 4.66 -7.15 1.81
N LEU A 154 5.36 -8.27 1.96
CA LEU A 154 5.93 -9.03 0.83
C LEU A 154 4.85 -9.55 -0.11
N ALA A 155 3.71 -10.00 0.39
CA ALA A 155 2.59 -10.44 -0.45
C ALA A 155 2.01 -9.28 -1.27
N CYS A 156 1.86 -8.09 -0.67
CA CYS A 156 1.40 -6.88 -1.37
C CYS A 156 2.39 -6.44 -2.47
N LEU A 157 3.69 -6.41 -2.15
CA LEU A 157 4.74 -6.12 -3.13
C LEU A 157 4.77 -7.18 -4.24
N GLY A 158 4.61 -8.46 -3.88
CA GLY A 158 4.50 -9.57 -4.80
C GLY A 158 3.35 -9.42 -5.79
N ALA A 159 2.20 -8.93 -5.35
CA ALA A 159 1.07 -8.63 -6.24
C ALA A 159 1.40 -7.51 -7.26
N VAL A 160 2.15 -6.49 -6.85
CA VAL A 160 2.63 -5.43 -7.77
C VAL A 160 3.59 -6.02 -8.80
N ILE A 161 4.59 -6.78 -8.37
CA ILE A 161 5.58 -7.41 -9.25
C ILE A 161 4.88 -8.39 -10.22
N ALA A 162 3.96 -9.21 -9.73
CA ALA A 162 3.16 -10.12 -10.53
C ALA A 162 2.34 -9.35 -11.58
N GLY A 163 1.76 -8.21 -11.21
CA GLY A 163 1.09 -7.31 -12.15
C GLY A 163 2.03 -6.83 -13.26
N VAL A 164 3.25 -6.40 -12.93
CA VAL A 164 4.24 -5.97 -13.94
C VAL A 164 4.67 -7.15 -14.83
N PHE A 165 4.92 -8.31 -14.25
CA PHE A 165 5.29 -9.52 -14.99
C PHE A 165 4.20 -9.95 -15.97
N LEU A 166 2.94 -9.98 -15.52
CA LEU A 166 1.78 -10.28 -16.38
C LEU A 166 1.57 -9.24 -17.48
N TYR A 167 1.95 -7.97 -17.25
CA TYR A 167 1.90 -6.93 -18.27
C TYR A 167 2.83 -7.26 -19.45
N PHE A 168 4.06 -7.66 -19.17
CA PHE A 168 5.03 -8.00 -20.21
C PHE A 168 4.83 -9.38 -20.82
N ARG A 169 4.15 -10.30 -20.13
CA ARG A 169 3.80 -11.61 -20.67
C ARG A 169 2.69 -11.58 -21.73
N LYS A 170 1.80 -10.58 -21.71
CA LYS A 170 0.72 -10.53 -22.71
C LYS A 170 1.31 -10.18 -24.08
N PRO A 171 1.06 -10.99 -25.12
CA PRO A 171 1.55 -10.69 -26.46
C PRO A 171 1.01 -9.33 -26.90
N LYS A 172 1.91 -8.42 -27.29
CA LYS A 172 1.51 -7.10 -27.81
C LYS A 172 0.72 -7.33 -29.10
N PRO A 173 -0.55 -6.89 -29.21
CA PRO A 173 -1.28 -6.98 -30.47
C PRO A 173 -0.49 -6.20 -31.52
N ARG A 174 -0.19 -6.85 -32.65
CA ARG A 174 0.58 -6.25 -33.74
C ARG A 174 -0.13 -4.97 -34.19
N ARG A 175 0.65 -3.91 -34.43
CA ARG A 175 0.21 -2.52 -34.70
C ARG A 175 -0.80 -2.39 -35.87
N GLY A 176 -1.03 -3.46 -36.66
CA GLY A 176 -1.98 -3.53 -37.77
C GLY A 176 -3.39 -4.07 -37.46
N GLU A 177 -3.62 -4.77 -36.35
CA GLU A 177 -4.94 -5.41 -36.09
C GLU A 177 -6.01 -4.45 -35.52
N ARG A 178 -5.62 -3.25 -35.08
CA ARG A 178 -6.57 -2.26 -34.52
C ARG A 178 -7.36 -1.47 -35.57
N ARG A 179 -7.06 -1.61 -36.86
CA ARG A 179 -7.80 -0.89 -37.92
C ARG A 179 -9.13 -1.56 -38.29
N TYR A 180 -9.43 -2.74 -37.76
CA TYR A 180 -10.59 -3.55 -38.15
C TYR A 180 -11.55 -3.90 -36.99
N ARG A 181 -11.47 -3.20 -35.86
CA ARG A 181 -12.42 -3.36 -34.73
C ARG A 181 -12.95 -2.02 -34.28
#